data_AF-A0A2D8S754-F1
#
_entry.id   AF-A0A2D8S754-F1
#
_cell.length_a   1.000
_cell.length_b   1.000
_cell.length_c   1.000
_cell.angle_alpha   90.00
_cell.angle_beta   90.00
_cell.angle_gamma   90.00
#
_symmetry.space_group_name_H-M   'P 1'
#
loop_
_entity.id
_entity.type
_entity.pdbx_description
1 polymer ?
#
loop_
_entity_poly.entity_id
_entity_poly.type
_entity_poly.pdbx_seq_one_letter_code
_entity_poly.pdbx_strand_id
1 'polypeptide(L)'
;MTIDTFPPGVLLIFGGLVLPFVSSGVRKTIVLLLPLLVLWSVWQISDGIQLSLSFLEYELAIVEGDTLSRLFATVFAVMVFGGGLFALNQKEPFELAAAFVYGGSALGVVFAGDLITV
;
A
#
# COMPACT_ATOMS: atom_id res chain seq x y z
N MET A 1 -4.38 20.69 -8.01
CA MET A 1 -4.47 19.58 -7.04
C MET A 1 -5.86 18.98 -7.14
N THR A 2 -6.03 17.95 -7.96
CA THR A 2 -7.18 17.04 -7.92
C THR A 2 -6.76 15.86 -7.04
N ILE A 3 -7.42 15.68 -5.89
CA ILE A 3 -7.25 14.48 -5.08
C ILE A 3 -8.49 13.64 -5.32
N ASP A 4 -8.48 12.86 -6.38
CA ASP A 4 -9.61 12.00 -6.71
C ASP A 4 -9.50 10.64 -6.01
N THR A 5 -8.28 10.21 -5.62
CA THR A 5 -8.08 8.95 -4.91
C THR A 5 -6.88 8.97 -3.95
N PHE A 6 -7.03 8.29 -2.81
CA PHE A 6 -5.96 8.11 -1.83
C PHE A 6 -5.04 6.92 -2.22
N PRO A 7 -3.70 7.06 -2.19
CA PRO A 7 -2.80 5.99 -2.62
C PRO A 7 -2.90 4.72 -1.75
N PRO A 8 -3.15 3.53 -2.33
CA PRO A 8 -3.32 2.28 -1.57
C PRO A 8 -2.08 1.89 -0.75
N GLY A 9 -0.88 2.08 -1.31
CA GLY A 9 0.37 1.72 -0.64
C GLY A 9 0.57 2.47 0.68
N VAL A 10 0.11 3.72 0.74
CA VAL A 10 0.21 4.58 1.93
C VAL A 10 -0.57 4.02 3.12
N LEU A 11 -1.72 3.38 2.87
CA LEU A 11 -2.48 2.69 3.92
C LEU A 11 -1.66 1.58 4.56
N LEU A 12 -0.96 0.78 3.75
CA LEU A 12 -0.11 -0.31 4.22
C LEU A 12 1.12 0.21 4.97
N ILE A 13 1.75 1.28 4.47
CA ILE A 13 2.91 1.92 5.12
C ILE A 13 2.53 2.44 6.51
N PHE A 14 1.49 3.29 6.60
CA PHE A 14 1.09 3.85 7.88
C PHE A 14 0.61 2.78 8.85
N GLY A 15 -0.20 1.82 8.39
CA GLY A 15 -0.64 0.74 9.26
C GLY A 15 0.51 -0.17 9.71
N GLY A 16 1.52 -0.40 8.86
CA GLY A 16 2.77 -1.07 9.20
C GLY A 16 3.57 -0.35 10.29
N LEU A 17 3.74 0.96 10.16
CA LEU A 17 4.43 1.80 11.15
C LEU A 17 3.75 1.81 12.52
N VAL A 18 2.42 1.58 12.57
CA VAL A 18 1.66 1.51 13.83
C VAL A 18 1.84 0.17 14.56
N LEU A 19 2.22 -0.91 13.87
CA LEU A 19 2.29 -2.27 14.43
C LEU A 19 3.15 -2.40 15.71
N PRO A 20 4.32 -1.72 15.84
CA PRO A 20 5.15 -1.83 17.04
C PRO A 20 4.56 -1.17 18.28
N PHE A 21 3.65 -0.20 18.09
CA PHE A 21 3.12 0.62 19.18
C PHE A 21 1.80 0.08 19.74
N VAL A 22 1.22 -0.94 19.12
CA VAL A 22 -0.06 -1.54 19.55
C VAL A 22 0.13 -2.87 20.28
N SER A 23 -0.87 -3.24 21.08
CA SER A 23 -0.92 -4.52 21.78
C SER A 23 -0.99 -5.70 20.81
N SER A 24 -0.55 -6.88 21.25
CA SER A 24 -0.52 -8.10 20.41
C SER A 24 -1.87 -8.47 19.82
N GLY A 25 -2.97 -8.29 20.57
CA GLY A 25 -4.33 -8.56 20.07
C GLY A 25 -4.71 -7.63 18.90
N VAL A 26 -4.52 -6.32 19.08
CA VAL A 26 -4.81 -5.32 18.04
C VAL A 26 -3.90 -5.51 16.83
N ARG A 27 -2.62 -5.84 17.05
CA ARG A 27 -1.66 -6.10 15.97
C ARG A 27 -2.15 -7.19 15.03
N LYS A 28 -2.63 -8.32 15.57
CA LYS A 28 -3.16 -9.44 14.75
C LYS A 28 -4.33 -8.98 13.89
N THR A 29 -5.24 -8.18 14.44
CA THR A 29 -6.35 -7.59 13.69
C THR A 29 -5.86 -6.68 12.57
N ILE A 30 -4.91 -5.77 12.84
CA ILE A 30 -4.34 -4.88 11.82
C ILE A 30 -3.65 -5.68 10.71
N VAL A 31 -2.82 -6.65 11.07
CA VAL A 31 -2.06 -7.49 10.12
C VAL A 31 -2.98 -8.20 9.13
N LEU A 32 -4.19 -8.61 9.55
CA LEU A 32 -5.16 -9.27 8.66
C LEU A 32 -6.08 -8.31 7.93
N LEU A 33 -6.60 -7.28 8.60
CA LEU A 33 -7.58 -6.38 7.98
C LEU A 33 -6.94 -5.37 7.04
N LEU A 34 -5.72 -4.93 7.31
CA LEU A 34 -5.08 -3.87 6.55
C LEU A 34 -4.83 -4.26 5.08
N PRO A 35 -4.30 -5.46 4.77
CA PRO A 35 -4.13 -5.88 3.36
C PRO A 35 -5.46 -6.07 2.63
N LEU A 36 -6.53 -6.44 3.33
CA LEU A 36 -7.88 -6.55 2.74
C LEU A 36 -8.47 -5.18 2.43
N LEU A 37 -8.27 -4.21 3.32
CA LEU A 37 -8.67 -2.82 3.09
C LEU A 37 -7.88 -2.20 1.93
N VAL A 38 -6.59 -2.51 1.83
CA VAL A 38 -5.76 -2.12 0.69
C VAL A 38 -6.26 -2.77 -0.59
N LEU A 39 -6.54 -4.08 -0.58
CA LEU A 39 -7.11 -4.77 -1.74
C LEU A 39 -8.43 -4.11 -2.18
N TRP A 40 -9.33 -3.78 -1.25
CA TRP A 40 -10.53 -3.04 -1.59
C TRP A 40 -10.23 -1.68 -2.24
N SER A 41 -9.25 -0.92 -1.70
CA SER A 41 -8.87 0.39 -2.23
C SER A 41 -8.25 0.32 -3.64
N VAL A 42 -7.49 -0.74 -3.95
CA VAL A 42 -6.91 -0.99 -5.29
C VAL A 42 -7.99 -1.01 -6.37
N TRP A 43 -9.15 -1.61 -6.07
CA TRP A 43 -10.27 -1.70 -7.01
C TRP A 43 -11.15 -0.45 -7.07
N GLN A 44 -10.89 0.56 -6.22
CA GLN A 44 -11.55 1.87 -6.32
C GLN A 44 -10.79 2.84 -7.25
N ILE A 45 -9.57 2.51 -7.68
CA ILE A 45 -8.78 3.34 -8.58
C ILE A 45 -9.31 3.22 -10.01
N SER A 46 -9.79 4.34 -10.54
CA SER A 46 -10.22 4.46 -11.94
C SER A 46 -9.02 4.48 -12.89
N ASP A 47 -9.28 4.27 -14.18
CA ASP A 47 -8.22 4.32 -15.20
C ASP A 47 -7.69 5.74 -15.44
N GLY A 48 -6.39 5.84 -15.72
CA GLY A 48 -5.65 7.08 -15.94
C GLY A 48 -5.07 7.68 -14.65
N ILE A 49 -4.48 8.87 -14.76
CA ILE A 49 -3.87 9.59 -13.63
C ILE A 49 -4.96 10.07 -12.67
N GLN A 50 -4.95 9.56 -11.43
CA GLN A 50 -5.89 9.89 -10.36
C GLN A 50 -5.35 10.91 -9.36
N LEU A 51 -4.02 11.04 -9.27
CA LEU A 51 -3.36 12.01 -8.40
C LEU A 51 -2.08 12.50 -9.07
N SER A 52 -1.96 13.82 -9.23
CA SER A 52 -0.73 14.47 -9.66
C SER A 52 -0.19 15.46 -8.63
N LEU A 53 1.13 15.64 -8.61
CA LEU A 53 1.81 16.65 -7.80
C LEU A 53 2.83 17.43 -8.65
N SER A 54 2.69 18.75 -8.65
CA SER A 54 3.66 19.64 -9.28
C SER A 54 4.98 19.63 -8.49
N PHE A 55 6.09 19.31 -9.15
CA PHE A 55 7.43 19.27 -8.58
C PHE A 55 8.45 19.76 -9.61
N LEU A 56 9.17 20.85 -9.30
CA LEU A 56 10.22 21.43 -10.16
C LEU A 56 9.79 21.60 -11.64
N GLU A 57 8.61 22.20 -11.88
CA GLU A 57 8.01 22.39 -13.21
C GLU A 57 7.64 21.09 -13.96
N TYR A 58 7.74 19.94 -13.29
CA TYR A 58 7.24 18.65 -13.74
C TYR A 58 5.95 18.29 -13.00
N GLU A 59 5.02 17.60 -13.66
CA GLU A 59 3.81 17.04 -13.02
C GLU A 59 4.05 15.56 -12.75
N LEU A 60 4.29 15.21 -11.49
CA LEU A 60 4.44 13.82 -11.05
C LEU A 60 3.08 13.11 -11.11
N ALA A 61 3.04 11.94 -11.74
CA ALA A 61 1.88 11.05 -11.75
C ALA A 61 1.97 10.08 -10.55
N ILE A 62 1.54 10.57 -9.39
CA ILE A 62 1.65 9.85 -8.10
C ILE A 62 0.80 8.59 -8.05
N VAL A 63 -0.40 8.63 -8.65
CA VAL A 63 -1.28 7.46 -8.78
C VAL A 63 -1.84 7.45 -10.19
N GLU A 64 -1.46 6.46 -10.97
CA GLU A 64 -2.02 6.12 -12.27
C GLU A 64 -2.64 4.72 -12.21
N GLY A 65 -3.92 4.63 -12.57
CA GLY A 65 -4.64 3.37 -12.66
C GLY A 65 -4.62 2.82 -14.08
N ASP A 66 -4.27 1.55 -14.23
CA ASP A 66 -4.50 0.78 -15.45
C ASP A 66 -4.77 -0.70 -15.13
N THR A 67 -5.02 -1.51 -16.17
CA THR A 67 -5.28 -2.94 -16.03
C THR A 67 -4.09 -3.71 -15.43
N LEU A 68 -2.86 -3.33 -15.77
CA LEU A 68 -1.62 -3.98 -15.33
C LEU A 68 -1.31 -3.64 -13.87
N SER A 69 -1.40 -2.36 -13.50
CA SER A 69 -1.25 -1.88 -12.13
C SER A 69 -2.26 -2.53 -11.21
N ARG A 70 -3.55 -2.62 -11.61
CA ARG A 70 -4.57 -3.33 -10.83
C ARG A 70 -4.26 -4.81 -10.64
N LEU A 71 -3.74 -5.48 -11.67
CA LEU A 71 -3.34 -6.89 -11.58
C LEU A 71 -2.21 -7.08 -10.56
N PHE A 72 -1.11 -6.34 -10.68
CA PHE A 72 0.03 -6.46 -9.77
C PHE A 72 -0.31 -6.02 -8.34
N ALA A 73 -1.04 -4.92 -8.19
CA ALA A 73 -1.46 -4.43 -6.88
C ALA A 73 -2.37 -5.43 -6.17
N THR A 74 -3.26 -6.11 -6.91
CA THR A 74 -4.08 -7.21 -6.38
C THR A 74 -3.21 -8.36 -5.88
N VAL A 75 -2.25 -8.82 -6.69
CA VAL A 75 -1.34 -9.91 -6.31
C VAL A 75 -0.53 -9.52 -5.07
N PHE A 76 0.03 -8.32 -5.03
CA PHE A 76 0.84 -7.85 -3.90
C PHE A 76 0.02 -7.69 -2.63
N ALA A 77 -1.21 -7.16 -2.70
CA ALA A 77 -2.09 -7.10 -1.53
C ALA A 77 -2.41 -8.49 -0.98
N VAL A 78 -2.68 -9.47 -1.85
CA VAL A 78 -2.90 -10.87 -1.45
C VAL A 78 -1.64 -11.50 -0.85
N MET A 79 -0.46 -11.22 -1.43
CA MET A 79 0.82 -11.70 -0.89
C MET A 79 1.10 -11.12 0.49
N VAL A 80 0.84 -9.83 0.73
CA VAL A 80 0.99 -9.23 2.05
C VAL A 80 0.01 -9.84 3.05
N PHE A 81 -1.24 -10.09 2.64
CA PHE A 81 -2.19 -10.82 3.49
C PHE A 81 -1.68 -12.21 3.86
N GLY A 82 -1.23 -13.00 2.87
CA GLY A 82 -0.71 -14.35 3.10
C GLY A 82 0.54 -14.36 3.98
N GLY A 83 1.48 -13.45 3.74
CA GLY A 83 2.68 -13.28 4.56
C GLY A 83 2.34 -12.83 5.99
N GLY A 84 1.41 -11.90 6.14
CA GLY A 84 0.90 -11.45 7.44
C GLY A 84 0.20 -12.57 8.21
N LEU A 85 -0.62 -13.37 7.53
CA LEU A 85 -1.29 -14.55 8.09
C LEU A 85 -0.26 -15.57 8.61
N PHE A 86 0.77 -15.87 7.82
CA PHE A 86 1.86 -16.75 8.21
C PHE A 86 2.65 -16.19 9.41
N ALA A 87 2.89 -14.89 9.44
CA ALA A 87 3.68 -14.20 10.47
C ALA A 87 2.85 -13.73 11.68
N LEU A 88 1.60 -14.17 11.86
CA LEU A 88 0.71 -13.69 12.93
C LEU A 88 1.26 -13.84 14.35
N ASN A 89 2.12 -14.84 14.57
CA ASN A 89 2.75 -15.12 15.85
C ASN A 89 4.21 -14.64 15.90
N GLN A 90 4.63 -13.80 14.95
CA GLN A 90 5.97 -13.23 14.97
C GLN A 90 6.14 -12.36 16.22
N LYS A 91 7.22 -12.62 16.96
CA LYS A 91 7.48 -12.00 18.27
C LYS A 91 7.97 -10.57 18.11
N GLU A 92 8.77 -10.30 17.09
CA GLU A 92 9.37 -8.99 16.84
C GLU A 92 8.43 -8.09 16.02
N PRO A 93 7.78 -7.06 16.63
CA PRO A 93 6.88 -6.15 15.91
C PRO A 93 7.54 -5.39 14.77
N PHE A 94 8.81 -5.03 14.94
CA PHE A 94 9.53 -4.20 14.00
C PHE A 94 9.79 -4.92 12.67
N GLU A 95 9.91 -6.26 12.70
CA GLU A 95 10.00 -7.06 11.49
C GLU A 95 8.68 -7.04 10.71
N LEU A 96 7.55 -7.18 11.42
CA LEU A 96 6.22 -7.03 10.81
C LEU A 96 6.02 -5.63 10.24
N ALA A 97 6.42 -4.59 10.97
CA ALA A 97 6.35 -3.22 10.51
C ALA A 97 7.16 -3.02 9.22
N ALA A 98 8.40 -3.51 9.19
CA ALA A 98 9.26 -3.44 8.01
C ALA A 98 8.65 -4.18 6.81
N ALA A 99 8.10 -5.38 7.02
CA ALA A 99 7.44 -6.15 5.96
C ALA A 99 6.23 -5.42 5.37
N PHE A 100 5.40 -4.79 6.22
CA PHE A 100 4.23 -4.03 5.79
C PHE A 100 4.60 -2.71 5.10
N VAL A 101 5.61 -1.99 5.61
CA VAL A 101 6.13 -0.79 4.94
C VAL A 101 6.69 -1.15 3.57
N TYR A 102 7.48 -2.23 3.47
CA TYR A 102 8.01 -2.71 2.20
C TYR A 102 6.89 -3.09 1.21
N GLY A 103 5.88 -3.84 1.65
CA GLY A 103 4.72 -4.17 0.80
C GLY A 103 3.95 -2.92 0.35
N GLY A 104 3.86 -1.91 1.20
CA GLY A 104 3.24 -0.64 0.89
C GLY A 104 4.03 0.18 -0.13
N SER A 105 5.35 0.21 -0.02
CA SER A 105 6.23 0.81 -1.03
C SER A 105 6.10 0.11 -2.37
N ALA A 106 6.04 -1.22 -2.39
CA ALA A 106 5.83 -1.99 -3.63
C ALA A 106 4.49 -1.65 -4.31
N LEU A 107 3.42 -1.46 -3.54
CA LEU A 107 2.15 -0.96 -4.06
C LEU A 107 2.26 0.47 -4.61
N GLY A 108 3.05 1.33 -3.98
CA GLY A 108 3.34 2.67 -4.50
C GLY A 108 3.98 2.62 -5.89
N VAL A 109 5.03 1.81 -6.05
CA VAL A 109 5.71 1.60 -7.34
C VAL A 109 4.75 1.12 -8.43
N VAL A 110 3.83 0.22 -8.09
CA VAL A 110 2.86 -0.33 -9.07
C VAL A 110 1.90 0.74 -9.62
N PHE A 111 1.58 1.76 -8.83
CA PHE A 111 0.70 2.86 -9.25
C PHE A 111 1.45 4.11 -9.71
N ALA A 112 2.79 4.11 -9.69
CA ALA A 112 3.57 5.24 -10.17
C ALA A 112 3.43 5.38 -11.69
N GLY A 113 3.01 6.55 -12.16
CA GLY A 113 2.81 6.83 -13.59
C GLY A 113 4.06 7.35 -14.31
N ASP A 114 5.16 7.59 -13.59
CA ASP A 114 6.41 8.09 -14.14
C ASP A 114 7.64 7.59 -13.37
N LEU A 115 8.82 7.70 -14.00
CA LEU A 115 10.09 7.20 -13.46
C LEU A 115 10.62 7.94 -12.22
N ILE A 116 10.18 9.17 -11.98
CA ILE A 116 10.57 9.93 -10.77
C ILE A 116 9.74 9.46 -9.58
N THR A 117 8.49 9.07 -9.84
CA THR A 117 7.55 8.56 -8.84
C THR A 117 7.83 7.09 -8.44
N VAL A 118 8.37 6.26 -9.36
CA VAL A 118 8.82 4.87 -9.09
C VAL A 118 9.93 4.81 -8.05
#